data_AF-A0A832IKG8-F1
#
_entry.id   AF-A0A832IKG8-F1
#
_cell.length_a   1.000
_cell.length_b   1.000
_cell.length_c   1.000
_cell.angle_alpha   90.00
_cell.angle_beta   90.00
_cell.angle_gamma   90.00
#
_symmetry.space_group_name_H-M   'P 1'
#
loop_
_entity.id
_entity.type
_entity.pdbx_description
1 polymer ?
#
loop_
_entity_poly.entity_id
_entity_poly.type
_entity_poly.pdbx_seq_one_letter_code
_entity_poly.pdbx_strand_id
1 'polypeptide(L)' 'MYSEFIMDYSKLRKFHGKIENAHKVEEGKNLSCGDEVTLYFLFDGDRIVDVKFEGHGCAISQASTNVMIEQIIGKT' A
#
# COMPACT_ATOMS: atom_id res chain seq x y z
N MET A 1 9.90 4.75 -20.02
CA MET A 1 9.95 6.10 -19.42
C MET A 1 8.97 6.09 -18.26
N TYR A 2 9.42 6.29 -17.03
CA TYR A 2 8.51 6.46 -15.89
C TYR A 2 8.06 7.92 -15.85
N SER A 3 6.76 8.16 -15.67
CA SER A 3 6.25 9.51 -15.44
C SER A 3 6.76 10.04 -14.10
N GLU A 4 6.88 11.36 -13.96
CA GLU A 4 7.21 12.01 -12.68
C GLU A 4 6.26 11.56 -11.58
N PHE A 5 4.97 11.43 -11.90
CA PHE A 5 3.95 10.89 -11.00
C PHE A 5 4.32 9.51 -10.41
N ILE A 6 4.73 8.55 -11.25
CA ILE A 6 5.14 7.22 -10.78
C ILE A 6 6.37 7.33 -9.88
N MET A 7 7.34 8.18 -10.26
CA MET A 7 8.56 8.36 -9.49
C MET A 7 8.27 8.96 -8.10
N ASP A 8 7.38 9.94 -8.02
CA ASP A 8 7.00 10.59 -6.77
C ASP A 8 6.27 9.62 -5.83
N TYR A 9 5.25 8.93 -6.34
CA TYR A 9 4.50 7.98 -5.53
C TYR A 9 5.31 6.73 -5.16
N SER A 10 6.24 6.28 -6.01
CA SER A 10 7.11 5.14 -5.69
C SER A 10 8.06 5.41 -4.52
N LYS A 11 8.37 6.69 -4.24
CA LYS A 11 9.26 7.13 -3.16
C LYS A 11 8.50 7.57 -1.91
N LEU A 12 7.17 7.61 -1.96
CA LEU A 12 6.35 8.09 -0.86
C LEU A 12 6.47 7.15 0.35
N ARG A 13 6.91 7.67 1.49
CA ARG A 13 7.13 6.88 2.73
C ARG A 13 5.95 6.92 3.71
N LYS A 14 4.93 7.72 3.44
CA LYS A 14 3.79 7.97 4.34
C LYS A 14 3.07 6.70 4.77
N PHE A 15 2.85 5.78 3.83
CA PHE A 15 2.10 4.54 4.07
C PHE A 15 2.97 3.31 4.32
N HIS A 16 4.31 3.47 4.33
CA HIS A 16 5.21 2.36 4.62
C HIS A 16 5.27 2.04 6.11
N GLY A 17 5.20 0.75 6.44
CA GLY A 17 5.33 0.19 7.77
C GLY A 17 4.18 -0.72 8.13
N LYS A 18 4.17 -1.16 9.39
CA LYS A 18 3.08 -1.96 9.96
C LYS A 18 2.13 -1.08 10.76
N ILE A 19 0.93 -1.60 10.95
CA ILE A 19 0.04 -1.16 12.01
C ILE A 19 0.06 -2.23 13.11
N GLU A 20 0.40 -1.82 14.33
CA GLU A 20 0.27 -2.69 15.50
C GLU A 20 -1.20 -2.98 15.77
N ASN A 21 -1.53 -4.26 16.02
CA ASN A 21 -2.92 -4.72 16.22
C ASN A 21 -3.85 -4.41 15.04
N ALA A 22 -3.35 -4.50 13.80
CA ALA A 22 -4.16 -4.40 12.60
C ALA A 22 -5.36 -5.37 12.66
N HIS A 23 -6.54 -4.88 12.28
CA HIS A 23 -7.77 -5.70 12.24
C HIS A 23 -7.71 -6.74 11.13
N LYS A 24 -7.00 -6.43 10.04
CA LYS A 24 -6.78 -7.34 8.92
C LYS A 24 -5.37 -7.16 8.37
N VAL A 25 -4.75 -8.29 8.03
CA VAL A 25 -3.47 -8.36 7.34
C VAL A 25 -3.64 -9.27 6.14
N GLU A 26 -3.16 -8.82 4.98
CA GLU A 26 -3.22 -9.57 3.73
C GLU A 26 -1.89 -9.50 2.98
N GLU A 27 -1.47 -10.62 2.41
CA GLU A 27 -0.23 -10.75 1.65
C GLU A 27 -0.53 -10.95 0.16
N GLY A 28 0.21 -10.23 -0.68
CA GLY A 28 0.11 -10.30 -2.14
C GLY A 28 1.49 -10.42 -2.78
N LYS A 29 1.58 -11.20 -3.86
CA LYS A 29 2.81 -11.39 -4.63
C LYS A 29 2.56 -11.29 -6.12
N ASN A 30 3.45 -10.59 -6.82
CA ASN A 30 3.50 -10.57 -8.29
C ASN A 30 4.76 -11.33 -8.76
N LEU A 31 4.61 -12.63 -8.97
CA LEU A 31 5.73 -13.54 -9.28
C LEU A 31 6.48 -13.19 -10.57
N SER A 32 5.82 -12.54 -11.53
CA SER A 32 6.42 -12.15 -12.80
C SER A 32 7.47 -11.04 -12.66
N CYS A 33 7.32 -10.18 -11.65
CA CYS A 33 8.25 -9.08 -11.36
C CYS A 33 9.04 -9.28 -10.06
N GLY A 34 8.66 -10.27 -9.24
CA GLY A 34 9.21 -10.48 -7.91
C GLY A 34 8.72 -9.47 -6.87
N ASP A 35 7.59 -8.80 -7.11
CA ASP A 35 7.06 -7.84 -6.14
C ASP A 35 6.32 -8.57 -5.01
N GLU A 36 6.49 -8.09 -3.78
CA GLU A 36 5.80 -8.55 -2.59
C GLU A 36 5.21 -7.36 -1.84
N VAL A 37 3.97 -7.50 -1.37
CA VAL A 37 3.28 -6.48 -0.56
C VAL A 37 2.50 -7.17 0.56
N THR A 38 2.63 -6.63 1.76
CA THR A 38 1.78 -6.99 2.92
C THR A 38 1.02 -5.75 3.34
N LEU A 39 -0.30 -5.81 3.29
CA LEU A 39 -1.21 -4.72 3.66
C LEU A 39 -1.73 -4.92 5.08
N TYR A 40 -1.77 -3.83 5.85
CA TYR A 40 -2.28 -3.77 7.22
C TYR A 40 -3.44 -2.79 7.25
N PHE A 41 -4.61 -3.22 7.72
CA PHE A 41 -5.82 -2.40 7.76
C PHE A 41 -6.32 -2.18 9.19
N LEU A 42 -6.75 -0.95 9.46
CA LEU A 42 -7.61 -0.61 10.58
C LEU A 42 -8.99 -0.20 10.08
N PHE A 43 -10.01 -0.69 10.76
CA PHE A 43 -11.41 -0.40 10.45
C PHE A 43 -12.12 0.20 11.66
N ASP A 44 -13.07 1.09 11.41
CA ASP A 44 -14.07 1.55 12.37
C ASP A 44 -15.45 1.21 11.78
N GLY A 45 -16.02 0.08 12.23
CA GLY A 45 -17.14 -0.57 11.55
C GLY A 45 -16.77 -0.95 10.12
N ASP A 46 -17.53 -0.45 9.15
CA ASP A 46 -17.29 -0.68 7.72
C ASP A 46 -16.30 0.31 7.09
N ARG A 47 -15.83 1.32 7.83
CA ARG A 47 -14.95 2.37 7.29
C ARG A 47 -13.48 2.02 7.46
N ILE A 48 -12.70 2.18 6.40
CA ILE A 48 -11.23 2.09 6.43
C ILE A 48 -10.66 3.34 7.11
N VAL A 49 -10.01 3.19 8.25
CA VAL A 49 -9.45 4.30 9.04
C VAL A 49 -7.99 4.56 8.68
N ASP A 50 -7.21 3.49 8.53
CA ASP A 50 -5.81 3.58 8.16
C ASP A 50 -5.40 2.32 7.39
N VAL A 51 -4.45 2.49 6.47
CA VAL A 51 -3.82 1.38 5.75
C VAL A 51 -2.34 1.66 5.65
N LYS A 52 -1.53 0.67 6.02
CA LYS A 52 -0.08 0.69 5.79
C LYS A 52 0.36 -0.56 5.06
N PHE A 53 1.57 -0.51 4.51
CA PHE A 53 2.13 -1.67 3.85
C PHE A 53 3.63 -1.85 4.11
N GLU A 54 4.05 -3.10 4.07
CA GLU A 54 5.45 -3.50 3.93
C GLU A 54 5.65 -4.31 2.66
N GLY A 55 6.91 -4.53 2.30
CA GLY A 55 7.29 -5.31 1.13
C GLY A 55 8.23 -4.54 0.22
N HIS A 56 8.55 -5.16 -0.91
CA HIS A 56 9.47 -4.63 -1.90
C HIS A 56 8.90 -4.89 -3.29
N GLY A 57 9.22 -4.02 -4.24
CA GLY A 57 8.75 -4.19 -5.61
C GLY A 57 9.24 -3.07 -6.51
N CYS A 58 8.94 -3.20 -7.79
CA CYS A 58 9.24 -2.21 -8.80
C CYS A 58 8.54 -0.87 -8.53
N ALA A 59 9.02 0.21 -9.16
CA ALA A 59 8.46 1.55 -9.00
C ALA A 59 6.96 1.63 -9.31
N ILE A 60 6.47 0.83 -10.28
CA ILE A 60 5.05 0.76 -10.62
C ILE A 60 4.24 0.17 -9.46
N SER A 61 4.68 -0.97 -8.92
CA SER A 61 4.00 -1.63 -7.81
C SER A 61 3.94 -0.72 -6.60
N GLN A 62 5.07 -0.11 -6.23
CA GLN A 62 5.17 0.81 -5.08
C GLN A 62 4.30 2.05 -5.26
N ALA A 63 4.31 2.67 -6.45
CA ALA A 63 3.46 3.81 -6.74
C ALA A 63 1.97 3.42 -6.70
N SER A 64 1.60 2.29 -7.30
CA SER A 64 0.22 1.80 -7.30
C SER A 64 -0.30 1.53 -5.90
N THR A 65 0.53 0.94 -5.02
CA THR A 65 0.15 0.71 -3.62
C THR A 65 -0.08 2.02 -2.87
N ASN A 66 0.81 3.00 -3.03
CA ASN A 66 0.65 4.30 -2.38
C ASN A 66 -0.60 5.05 -2.86
N VAL A 67 -0.85 5.07 -4.18
CA VAL A 67 -2.07 5.68 -4.74
C VAL A 67 -3.32 4.97 -4.23
N MET A 68 -3.35 3.64 -4.26
CA MET A 68 -4.49 2.86 -3.78
C MET A 68 -4.83 3.22 -2.33
N ILE A 69 -3.84 3.19 -1.43
CA ILE A 69 -4.03 3.51 -0.01
C ILE A 69 -4.61 4.92 0.16
N GLU A 70 -4.05 5.91 -0.54
CA GLU A 70 -4.52 7.29 -0.48
C GLU A 70 -6.00 7.44 -0.89
N GLN A 71 -6.46 6.64 -1.86
CA GLN A 71 -7.83 6.72 -2.36
C GLN A 71 -8.86 5.97 -1.49
N ILE A 72 -8.45 4.91 -0.79
CA ILE A 72 -9.37 4.05 -0.02
C ILE A 72 -9.50 4.46 1.45
N ILE A 73 -8.53 5.17 2.03
CA ILE A 73 -8.66 5.67 3.41
C ILE A 73 -9.90 6.56 3.52
N GLY A 74 -10.75 6.26 4.48
CA GLY A 74 -12.02 6.93 4.72
C GLY A 74 -13.20 6.44 3.88
N LYS A 75 -13.00 5.41 3.04
CA LYS A 75 -14.07 4.73 2.28
C LYS A 75 -14.63 3.53 3.05
N THR A 76 -15.75 2.99 2.55
CA THR A 76 -16.42 1.76 2.98
C THR A 76 -16.33 0.70 1.89
#